data_AF-A0AAW3K4F1-F1
#
_entry.id   AF-A0AAW3K4F1-F1
#
_cell.length_a   1.000
_cell.length_b   1.000
_cell.length_c   1.000
_cell.angle_alpha   90.00
_cell.angle_beta   90.00
_cell.angle_gamma   90.00
#
_symmetry.space_group_name_H-M   'P 1'
#
loop_
_entity.id
_entity.type
_entity.pdbx_description
1 polymer ?
#
loop_
_entity_poly.entity_id
_entity_poly.type
_entity_poly.pdbx_seq_one_letter_code
_entity_poly.pdbx_strand_id
1 'polypeptide(L)'
;MKKILMLLISPVIAGSVYSAEDWSKKPQSYVFLQNEEPQYENNNSERVDFFELSKQQEQDRIAQREVNVAKMYESRANTSNMSPFERSQYLLKNNDTYALNAHESEQQLKSLQKARNRGVISERDYQQKMIKQNQMPLEQKNNQLKYSVPVGE
;
A
#
# COMPACT_ATOMS: atom_id res chain seq x y z
N MET A 1 -64.78 38.59 39.00
CA MET A 1 -65.32 37.25 38.67
C MET A 1 -64.46 36.64 37.57
N LYS A 2 -64.05 35.39 37.77
CA LYS A 2 -63.27 34.53 36.85
C LYS A 2 -63.89 34.50 35.46
N LYS A 3 -63.09 34.46 34.37
CA LYS A 3 -63.07 33.40 33.33
C LYS A 3 -61.75 33.42 32.56
N ILE A 4 -61.06 32.27 32.58
CA ILE A 4 -59.89 31.93 31.75
C ILE A 4 -60.42 31.46 30.39
N LEU A 5 -59.75 31.81 29.29
CA LEU A 5 -59.84 31.03 28.05
C LEU A 5 -58.43 30.87 27.46
N MET A 6 -57.85 29.70 27.72
CA MET A 6 -56.70 29.15 27.02
C MET A 6 -57.12 28.75 25.60
N LEU A 7 -56.34 29.09 24.58
CA LEU A 7 -56.43 28.44 23.27
C LEU A 7 -55.05 27.90 22.90
N LEU A 8 -54.91 26.59 23.15
CA LEU A 8 -53.79 25.74 22.77
C LEU A 8 -53.83 25.52 21.25
N ILE A 9 -52.79 25.94 20.54
CA ILE A 9 -52.58 25.53 19.14
C ILE A 9 -51.42 24.54 19.15
N SER A 10 -51.74 23.25 19.19
CA SER A 10 -50.81 22.16 18.91
C SER A 10 -50.49 22.12 17.42
N PRO A 11 -49.22 22.13 17.00
CA PRO A 11 -48.84 21.55 15.72
C PRO A 11 -48.73 20.03 15.85
N VAL A 12 -49.54 19.33 15.06
CA VAL A 12 -49.51 17.89 14.83
C VAL A 12 -48.13 17.49 14.31
N ILE A 13 -47.42 16.63 15.06
CA ILE A 13 -46.21 15.96 14.58
C ILE A 13 -46.68 14.88 13.60
N ALA A 14 -46.71 15.21 12.32
CA ALA A 14 -46.81 14.22 11.26
C ALA A 14 -45.44 13.53 11.12
N GLY A 15 -45.27 12.40 11.82
CA GLY A 15 -44.17 11.49 11.57
C GLY A 15 -44.34 10.89 10.17
N SER A 16 -43.43 11.24 9.26
CA SER A 16 -43.29 10.49 8.01
C SER A 16 -42.69 9.14 8.36
N VAL A 17 -43.50 8.09 8.30
CA VAL A 17 -43.02 6.72 8.17
C VAL A 17 -42.37 6.61 6.79
N TYR A 18 -41.05 6.72 6.75
CA TYR A 18 -40.28 6.26 5.60
C TYR A 18 -40.45 4.74 5.52
N SER A 19 -41.05 4.27 4.43
CA SER A 19 -40.94 2.86 4.03
C SER A 19 -39.46 2.51 3.93
N ALA A 20 -39.03 1.49 4.66
CA ALA A 20 -37.79 0.81 4.35
C ALA A 20 -38.03 0.01 3.07
N GLU A 21 -37.67 0.57 1.91
CA GLU A 21 -37.51 -0.24 0.71
C GLU A 21 -36.51 -1.36 1.02
N ASP A 22 -36.96 -2.61 0.86
CA ASP A 22 -36.19 -3.83 0.98
C ASP A 22 -34.95 -3.80 0.06
N TRP A 23 -33.81 -3.37 0.59
CA TRP A 23 -32.49 -3.50 -0.05
C TRP A 23 -31.98 -4.96 -0.08
N SER A 24 -32.82 -5.92 0.32
CA SER A 24 -32.46 -7.33 0.51
C SER A 24 -32.61 -8.21 -0.74
N LYS A 25 -33.03 -7.68 -1.90
CA LYS A 25 -33.10 -8.44 -3.16
C LYS A 25 -31.81 -8.38 -3.99
N LYS A 26 -30.65 -8.55 -3.36
CA LYS A 26 -29.42 -8.88 -4.10
C LYS A 26 -29.42 -10.40 -4.27
N PRO A 27 -29.43 -10.97 -5.50
CA PRO A 27 -29.27 -12.40 -5.64
C PRO A 27 -27.87 -12.76 -5.12
N GLN A 28 -27.83 -13.54 -4.04
CA GLN A 28 -26.59 -14.20 -3.62
C GLN A 28 -26.18 -15.13 -4.75
N SER A 29 -25.09 -14.78 -5.44
CA SER A 29 -24.43 -15.65 -6.40
C SER A 29 -23.84 -16.84 -5.63
N TYR A 30 -24.61 -17.91 -5.47
CA TYR A 30 -24.08 -19.19 -5.03
C TYR A 30 -23.25 -19.78 -6.17
N VAL A 31 -21.93 -19.73 -6.02
CA VAL A 31 -21.01 -20.48 -6.89
C VAL A 31 -21.11 -21.94 -6.44
N PHE A 32 -21.95 -22.73 -7.10
CA PHE A 32 -21.88 -24.18 -6.99
C PHE A 32 -20.67 -24.65 -7.78
N LEU A 33 -19.64 -25.16 -7.09
CA LEU A 33 -18.64 -26.02 -7.74
C LEU A 33 -19.35 -27.33 -8.07
N GLN A 34 -19.84 -27.42 -9.30
CA GLN A 34 -20.27 -28.68 -9.86
C GLN A 34 -19.00 -29.50 -10.08
N ASN A 35 -18.75 -30.43 -9.14
CA ASN A 35 -17.73 -31.46 -9.29
C ASN A 35 -18.21 -32.42 -10.39
N GLU A 36 -18.10 -32.01 -11.64
CA GLU A 36 -18.01 -32.95 -12.75
C GLU A 36 -16.52 -33.27 -12.88
N GLU A 37 -16.19 -34.55 -12.69
CA GLU A 37 -14.84 -35.09 -12.82
C GLU A 37 -14.18 -34.54 -14.10
N PRO A 38 -12.97 -33.93 -14.01
CA PRO A 38 -12.28 -33.53 -15.22
C PRO A 38 -11.76 -34.78 -15.93
N GLN A 39 -12.50 -35.23 -16.94
CA GLN A 39 -11.99 -36.08 -18.00
C GLN A 39 -10.97 -35.29 -18.83
N TYR A 40 -9.75 -35.18 -18.31
CA TYR A 40 -8.57 -34.77 -19.06
C TYR A 40 -7.42 -35.70 -18.66
N GLU A 41 -7.28 -36.80 -19.40
CA GLU A 41 -5.96 -37.43 -19.57
C GLU A 41 -5.07 -36.45 -20.33
N ASN A 42 -4.46 -35.52 -19.60
CA ASN A 42 -3.33 -34.75 -20.09
C ASN A 42 -2.13 -35.16 -19.23
N ASN A 43 -1.18 -35.86 -19.84
CA ASN A 43 0.02 -36.41 -19.19
C ASN A 43 1.04 -35.33 -18.74
N ASN A 44 0.63 -34.07 -18.63
CA ASN A 44 1.40 -33.02 -17.96
C ASN A 44 0.93 -32.90 -16.52
N SER A 45 1.45 -33.79 -15.69
CA SER A 45 1.20 -33.87 -14.25
C SER A 45 1.91 -32.77 -13.45
N GLU A 46 1.88 -31.52 -13.92
CA GLU A 46 2.36 -30.38 -13.13
C GLU A 46 1.18 -29.74 -12.40
N ARG A 47 0.77 -30.40 -11.31
CA ARG A 47 -0.23 -29.86 -10.40
C ARG A 47 0.42 -28.73 -9.60
N VAL A 48 0.24 -27.49 -10.06
CA VAL A 48 0.74 -26.30 -9.37
C VAL A 48 -0.08 -26.06 -8.09
N ASP A 49 0.57 -26.15 -6.94
CA ASP A 49 -0.03 -25.77 -5.66
C ASP A 49 0.22 -24.28 -5.39
N PHE A 50 -0.82 -23.47 -5.57
CA PHE A 50 -0.79 -22.03 -5.33
C PHE A 50 -0.46 -21.67 -3.88
N PHE A 51 -0.80 -22.53 -2.92
CA PHE A 51 -0.52 -22.28 -1.51
C PHE A 51 0.97 -22.42 -1.22
N GLU A 52 1.61 -23.50 -1.70
CA GLU A 52 3.06 -23.67 -1.57
C GLU A 52 3.84 -22.61 -2.36
N LEU A 53 3.40 -22.26 -3.57
CA LEU A 53 3.99 -21.14 -4.32
C LEU A 53 3.93 -19.81 -3.54
N SER A 54 2.81 -19.53 -2.88
CA SER A 54 2.66 -18.30 -2.09
C SER A 54 3.61 -18.26 -0.88
N LYS A 55 3.85 -19.41 -0.24
CA LYS A 55 4.84 -19.53 0.85
C LYS A 55 6.25 -19.32 0.34
N GLN A 56 6.61 -19.98 -0.77
CA GLN A 56 7.93 -19.86 -1.37
C GLN A 56 8.22 -18.41 -1.76
N GLN A 57 7.26 -17.74 -2.39
CA GLN A 57 7.36 -16.34 -2.77
C GLN A 57 7.59 -15.42 -1.55
N GLU A 58 6.88 -15.63 -0.44
CA GLU A 58 7.08 -14.83 0.76
C GLU A 58 8.44 -15.11 1.41
N GLN A 59 8.91 -16.37 1.40
CA GLN A 59 10.26 -16.72 1.87
C GLN A 59 11.35 -16.07 1.02
N ASP A 60 11.24 -16.13 -0.30
CA ASP A 60 12.19 -15.49 -1.21
C ASP A 60 12.22 -13.97 -0.98
N ARG A 61 11.06 -13.36 -0.76
CA ARG A 61 10.94 -11.94 -0.45
C ARG A 61 11.58 -11.57 0.89
N ILE A 62 11.46 -12.43 1.91
CA ILE A 62 12.14 -12.24 3.20
C ILE A 62 13.65 -12.37 3.03
N ALA A 63 14.12 -13.41 2.33
CA ALA A 63 15.55 -13.62 2.08
C ALA A 63 16.18 -12.43 1.31
N GLN A 64 15.51 -11.95 0.27
CA GLN A 64 15.94 -10.74 -0.46
C GLN A 64 16.00 -9.52 0.45
N ARG A 65 15.02 -9.35 1.35
CA ARG A 65 15.01 -8.24 2.31
C ARG A 65 16.21 -8.32 3.25
N GLU A 66 16.53 -9.50 3.78
CA GLU A 66 17.68 -9.69 4.66
C GLU A 66 19.00 -9.35 3.97
N VAL A 67 19.19 -9.82 2.73
CA VAL A 67 20.37 -9.49 1.92
C VAL A 67 20.48 -7.98 1.69
N ASN A 68 19.37 -7.32 1.34
CA ASN A 68 19.35 -5.87 1.14
C ASN A 68 19.68 -5.10 2.42
N VAL A 69 19.18 -5.56 3.56
CA VAL A 69 19.48 -4.94 4.87
C VAL A 69 20.96 -5.10 5.20
N ALA A 70 21.54 -6.29 5.02
CA ALA A 70 22.96 -6.53 5.26
C ALA A 70 23.84 -5.63 4.37
N LYS A 71 23.56 -5.58 3.06
CA LYS A 71 24.24 -4.67 2.13
C LYS A 71 24.11 -3.20 2.54
N MET A 72 22.92 -2.78 2.98
CA MET A 72 22.71 -1.40 3.42
C MET A 72 23.59 -1.06 4.64
N TYR A 73 23.73 -1.97 5.60
CA TYR A 73 24.61 -1.77 6.75
C TYR A 73 26.08 -1.68 6.34
N GLU A 74 26.54 -2.57 5.45
CA GLU A 74 27.89 -2.56 4.91
C GLU A 74 28.18 -1.24 4.15
N SER A 75 27.32 -0.87 3.20
CA SER A 75 27.39 0.39 2.48
C SER A 75 27.44 1.58 3.45
N ARG A 76 26.60 1.59 4.49
CA ARG A 76 26.61 2.66 5.51
C ARG A 76 27.92 2.73 6.29
N ALA A 77 28.49 1.59 6.66
CA ALA A 77 29.78 1.55 7.36
C ALA A 77 30.89 2.11 6.47
N ASN A 78 30.94 1.69 5.21
CA ASN A 78 31.94 2.10 4.23
C ASN A 78 31.82 3.58 3.84
N THR A 79 30.61 4.15 3.86
CA THR A 79 30.38 5.57 3.51
C THR A 79 30.22 6.49 4.71
N SER A 80 30.54 6.05 5.94
CA SER A 80 30.26 6.79 7.18
C SER A 80 30.95 8.17 7.24
N ASN A 81 32.14 8.28 6.68
CA ASN A 81 32.94 9.51 6.64
C ASN A 81 32.82 10.28 5.31
N MET A 82 31.95 9.82 4.40
CA MET A 82 31.77 10.45 3.09
C MET A 82 30.75 11.58 3.15
N SER A 83 30.95 12.63 2.34
CA SER A 83 29.91 13.63 2.10
C SER A 83 28.69 13.01 1.42
N PRO A 84 27.50 13.65 1.48
CA PRO A 84 26.31 13.13 0.80
C PRO A 84 26.49 12.90 -0.71
N PHE A 85 27.34 13.70 -1.36
CA PHE A 85 27.67 13.56 -2.77
C PHE A 85 28.63 12.39 -3.02
N GLU A 86 29.72 12.27 -2.25
CA GLU A 86 30.64 11.12 -2.38
C GLU A 86 29.92 9.81 -2.08
N ARG A 87 29.03 9.81 -1.09
CA ARG A 87 28.19 8.66 -0.77
C ARG A 87 27.29 8.26 -1.94
N SER A 88 26.65 9.20 -2.65
CA SER A 88 25.83 8.83 -3.81
C SER A 88 26.67 8.27 -4.96
N GLN A 89 27.86 8.82 -5.20
CA GLN A 89 28.80 8.29 -6.19
C GLN A 89 29.28 6.88 -5.84
N TYR A 90 29.58 6.62 -4.57
CA TYR A 90 29.94 5.29 -4.08
C TYR A 90 28.82 4.27 -4.30
N LEU A 91 27.58 4.64 -3.95
CA LEU A 91 26.40 3.76 -4.10
C LEU A 91 26.10 3.46 -5.58
N LEU A 92 26.23 4.47 -6.46
CA LEU A 92 26.12 4.28 -7.90
C LEU A 92 27.21 3.33 -8.43
N LYS A 93 28.46 3.52 -8.02
CA LYS A 93 29.59 2.67 -8.43
C LYS A 93 29.41 1.22 -8.02
N ASN A 94 28.82 0.98 -6.85
CA ASN A 94 28.59 -0.36 -6.32
C ASN A 94 27.25 -0.96 -6.75
N ASN A 95 26.50 -0.28 -7.62
CA ASN A 95 25.19 -0.70 -8.09
C ASN A 95 24.20 -1.01 -6.95
N ASP A 96 24.34 -0.32 -5.81
CA ASP A 96 23.48 -0.47 -4.64
C ASP A 96 22.28 0.49 -4.78
N THR A 97 21.37 0.13 -5.69
CA THR A 97 20.19 0.93 -6.03
C THR A 97 19.24 1.08 -4.85
N TYR A 98 19.16 0.06 -3.98
CA TYR A 98 18.34 0.10 -2.77
C TYR A 98 18.83 1.16 -1.79
N ALA A 99 20.13 1.14 -1.45
CA ALA A 99 20.71 2.13 -0.56
C ALA A 99 20.74 3.53 -1.19
N LEU A 100 20.91 3.63 -2.52
CA LEU A 100 20.86 4.90 -3.24
C LEU A 100 19.48 5.56 -3.13
N ASN A 101 18.41 4.82 -3.41
CA ASN A 101 17.04 5.31 -3.29
C ASN A 101 16.71 5.74 -1.85
N ALA A 102 17.15 4.96 -0.87
CA ALA A 102 16.99 5.30 0.54
C ALA A 102 17.74 6.59 0.90
N HIS A 103 18.97 6.77 0.42
CA HIS A 103 19.77 7.98 0.63
C HIS A 103 19.13 9.20 -0.03
N GLU A 104 18.65 9.08 -1.26
CA GLU A 104 17.93 10.17 -1.95
C GLU A 104 16.67 10.59 -1.19
N SER A 105 15.87 9.62 -0.75
CA SER A 105 14.68 9.88 0.06
C SER A 105 15.02 10.62 1.36
N GLU A 106 16.09 10.19 2.05
CA GLU A 106 16.58 10.85 3.26
C GLU A 106 17.02 12.30 3.00
N GLN A 107 17.74 12.55 1.90
CA GLN A 107 18.17 13.91 1.53
C GLN A 107 16.97 14.81 1.20
N GLN A 108 15.99 14.30 0.47
CA GLN A 108 14.78 15.05 0.16
C GLN A 108 14.02 15.39 1.45
N LEU A 109 13.85 14.43 2.37
CA LEU A 109 13.20 14.68 3.66
C LEU A 109 13.92 15.77 4.48
N LYS A 110 15.25 15.68 4.58
CA LYS A 110 16.07 16.70 5.26
C LYS A 110 15.90 18.08 4.61
N SER A 111 15.84 18.14 3.28
CA SER A 111 15.67 19.40 2.57
C SER A 111 14.29 20.02 2.82
N LEU A 112 13.22 19.21 2.87
CA LEU A 112 11.87 19.64 3.23
C LEU A 112 11.81 20.18 4.66
N GLN A 113 12.40 19.44 5.62
CA GLN A 113 12.46 19.87 7.01
C GLN A 113 13.22 21.19 7.17
N LYS A 114 14.33 21.34 6.44
CA LYS A 114 15.12 22.59 6.42
C LYS A 114 14.36 23.76 5.81
N ALA A 115 13.61 23.53 4.73
CA ALA A 115 12.76 24.55 4.11
C ALA A 115 11.66 25.03 5.08
N ARG A 116 11.01 24.10 5.78
CA ARG A 116 10.02 24.39 6.83
C ARG A 116 10.64 25.22 7.96
N ASN A 117 11.79 24.78 8.49
CA ASN A 117 12.47 25.46 9.59
C ASN A 117 12.94 26.87 9.23
N ARG A 118 13.22 27.13 7.94
CA ARG A 118 13.59 28.45 7.43
C ARG A 118 12.40 29.33 7.06
N GLY A 119 11.16 28.84 7.22
CA GLY A 119 9.95 29.54 6.80
C GLY A 119 9.78 29.66 5.28
N VAL A 120 10.54 28.89 4.49
CA VAL A 120 10.46 28.91 3.01
C VAL A 120 9.17 28.24 2.52
N ILE A 121 8.62 27.31 3.31
CA ILE A 121 7.34 26.63 3.03
C ILE A 121 6.44 26.71 4.26
N SER A 122 5.13 26.75 4.03
CA SER A 122 4.17 26.68 5.12
C SER A 122 4.11 25.29 5.75
N GLU A 123 3.61 25.19 6.98
CA GLU A 123 3.40 23.90 7.63
C GLU A 123 2.42 23.02 6.82
N ARG A 124 1.38 23.62 6.24
CA ARG A 124 0.43 22.90 5.36
C ARG A 124 1.13 22.30 4.14
N ASP A 125 2.00 23.08 3.48
CA ASP A 125 2.74 22.61 2.30
C ASP A 125 3.74 21.52 2.67
N TYR A 126 4.37 21.63 3.84
CA TYR A 126 5.25 20.59 4.38
C TYR A 126 4.49 19.27 4.57
N GLN A 127 3.34 19.31 5.24
CA GLN A 127 2.52 18.11 5.47
C GLN A 127 2.06 17.45 4.16
N GLN A 128 1.64 18.26 3.17
CA GLN A 128 1.25 17.73 1.86
C GLN A 128 2.42 17.05 1.13
N LYS A 129 3.64 17.63 1.21
CA LYS A 129 4.84 17.04 0.60
C LYS A 129 5.29 15.77 1.31
N MET A 130 5.17 15.71 2.64
CA MET A 130 5.42 14.52 3.44
C MET A 130 4.49 13.36 3.06
N ILE A 131 3.20 13.63 2.85
CA ILE A 131 2.24 12.60 2.41
C ILE A 131 2.62 12.04 1.04
N LYS A 132 2.98 12.91 0.07
CA LYS A 132 3.40 12.48 -1.27
C LYS A 132 4.67 11.62 -1.24
N GLN A 133 5.65 11.94 -0.40
CA GLN A 133 6.85 11.12 -0.25
C GLN A 133 6.55 9.73 0.34
N ASN A 134 5.66 9.65 1.32
CA ASN A 134 5.29 8.37 1.93
C ASN A 134 4.45 7.46 1.02
N GLN A 135 3.87 8.00 -0.06
CA GLN A 135 3.10 7.22 -1.04
C GLN A 135 3.97 6.57 -2.13
N MET A 136 5.19 7.09 -2.39
CA MET A 136 6.10 6.55 -3.41
C MET A 136 6.69 5.13 -3.16
N PRO A 137 6.75 4.56 -1.94
CA PRO A 137 7.29 3.20 -1.75
C PRO A 137 6.42 2.05 -2.25
N LEU A 138 5.12 2.26 -2.54
CA LEU A 138 4.22 1.16 -2.94
C LEU A 138 4.30 0.84 -4.44
N GLU A 139 4.49 1.83 -5.31
CA GLU A 139 4.51 1.64 -6.77
C GLU A 139 5.74 0.87 -7.25
N GLN A 140 6.92 1.09 -6.65
CA GLN A 140 8.12 0.31 -6.97
C GLN A 140 8.07 -1.15 -6.47
N LYS A 141 7.20 -1.44 -5.48
CA LYS A 141 7.05 -2.79 -4.90
C LYS A 141 6.30 -3.74 -5.83
N ASN A 142 5.46 -3.22 -6.74
CA ASN A 142 4.68 -4.03 -7.68
C ASN A 142 5.46 -4.42 -8.94
N ASN A 143 6.49 -3.66 -9.33
CA ASN A 143 7.21 -3.91 -10.59
C ASN A 143 8.22 -5.07 -10.54
N GLN A 144 8.45 -5.68 -9.39
CA GLN A 144 9.28 -6.90 -9.27
C GLN A 144 8.48 -8.20 -9.36
N LEU A 145 7.14 -8.12 -9.35
CA LEU A 145 6.27 -9.28 -9.56
C LEU A 145 5.91 -9.39 -11.05
N LYS A 146 6.92 -9.47 -11.93
CA LYS A 146 6.69 -10.06 -13.24
C LYS A 146 6.46 -11.54 -13.00
N TYR A 147 5.19 -11.95 -13.00
CA TYR A 147 4.80 -13.34 -13.16
C TYR A 147 5.53 -13.90 -14.37
N SER A 148 6.62 -14.64 -14.16
CA SER A 148 7.16 -15.52 -15.18
C SER A 148 6.17 -16.67 -15.27
N VAL A 149 5.17 -16.51 -16.14
CA VAL A 149 4.40 -17.65 -16.61
C VAL A 149 5.41 -18.57 -17.30
N PRO A 150 5.56 -19.84 -16.85
CA PRO A 150 6.40 -20.77 -17.58
C PRO A 150 5.81 -20.93 -18.97
N VAL A 151 6.55 -20.48 -19.98
CA VAL A 151 6.26 -20.84 -21.37
C VAL A 151 6.73 -22.27 -21.50
N GLY A 152 5.79 -23.21 -21.49
CA GLY A 152 6.07 -24.61 -21.83
C GLY A 152 6.59 -24.69 -23.26
N GLU A 153 7.62 -25.51 -23.46
CA GLU A 153 8.11 -25.93 -24.77
C GLU A 153 7.08 -26.82 -25.50
#